data_AF-A0A9W8DK99-F1
#
_entry.id   AF-A0A9W8DK99-F1
#
_cell.length_a   1.000
_cell.length_b   1.000
_cell.length_c   1.000
_cell.angle_alpha   90.00
_cell.angle_beta   90.00
_cell.angle_gamma   90.00
#
_symmetry.space_group_name_H-M   'P 1'
#
loop_
_entity.id
_entity.type
_entity.pdbx_description
1 polymer ?
#
loop_
_entity_poly.entity_id
_entity_poly.type
_entity_poly.pdbx_seq_one_letter_code
_entity_poly.pdbx_strand_id
1 'polypeptide(L)'
;MPELKEGDSIKGLEQYLEFAKSLVKSKVGPDFRDGFWRQGRFETTQAFEFEEKGGNISDCVTAVDKHVEKEIFEALRKQYPGHKFVGEETTAATSGDGEMFVVTDEPTWIVDPVAINHRFDTFKRLLTNNNNNSQDGSGGGPCVQNLRILGAAAPDLVYVARGAADLYWEGGPHVWDFAAGMVLVLESGGMVYDGKGWWNSPSEEGLKPVNIWSRTISAVRYIPSSNQQDYGDLTKPNREKQNELVRELLKHVSDIDYPHDGRIL
;
A
#
# COMPACT_ATOMS: atom_id res chain seq x y z
N MET A 1 17.06 -10.19 -0.94
CA MET A 1 17.02 -8.78 -1.34
C MET A 1 17.83 -8.67 -2.63
N PRO A 2 17.36 -7.98 -3.68
CA PRO A 2 18.27 -7.62 -4.76
C PRO A 2 19.40 -6.78 -4.15
N GLU A 3 20.64 -7.11 -4.50
CA GLU A 3 21.80 -6.36 -4.02
C GLU A 3 21.71 -4.92 -4.50
N LEU A 4 21.93 -3.96 -3.59
CA LEU A 4 22.01 -2.54 -3.93
C LEU A 4 23.10 -2.35 -4.99
N LYS A 5 22.81 -1.58 -6.04
CA LYS A 5 23.81 -1.25 -7.07
C LYS A 5 24.99 -0.56 -6.41
N GLU A 6 26.20 -0.83 -6.90
CA GLU A 6 27.46 -0.26 -6.42
C GLU A 6 27.41 1.29 -6.55
N GLY A 7 27.06 1.97 -5.46
CA GLY A 7 26.80 3.42 -5.42
C GLY A 7 25.72 3.82 -4.41
N ASP A 8 24.70 2.97 -4.23
CA ASP A 8 23.65 3.16 -3.22
C ASP A 8 24.10 2.56 -1.89
N SER A 9 24.99 3.27 -1.20
CA SER A 9 25.35 2.87 0.17
C SER A 9 24.13 2.99 1.09
N ILE A 10 24.06 2.19 2.16
CA ILE A 10 23.03 2.30 3.23
C ILE A 10 22.87 3.77 3.70
N LYS A 11 23.96 4.55 3.68
CA LYS A 11 23.98 5.98 4.02
C LYS A 11 23.14 6.85 3.07
N GLY A 12 23.01 6.47 1.80
CA GLY A 12 22.16 7.16 0.82
C GLY A 12 20.66 6.99 1.12
N LEU A 13 20.24 5.78 1.49
CA LEU A 13 18.85 5.50 1.86
C LEU A 13 18.45 6.20 3.16
N GLU A 14 19.33 6.23 4.15
CA GLU A 14 19.11 7.00 5.40
C GLU A 14 18.90 8.48 5.11
N GLN A 15 19.70 9.06 4.19
CA GLN A 15 19.53 10.45 3.78
C GLN A 15 18.16 10.72 3.14
N TYR A 16 17.68 9.81 2.29
CA TYR A 16 16.35 9.92 1.69
C TYR A 16 15.25 9.87 2.75
N LEU A 17 15.35 8.93 3.69
CA LEU A 17 14.39 8.78 4.78
C LEU A 17 14.36 10.02 5.70
N GLU A 18 15.53 10.54 6.09
CA GLU A 18 15.58 11.74 6.94
C GLU A 18 15.07 12.98 6.22
N PHE A 19 15.36 13.13 4.93
CA PHE A 19 14.77 14.20 4.12
C PHE A 19 13.24 14.09 4.08
N ALA A 20 12.70 12.91 3.78
CA ALA A 20 11.26 12.68 3.73
C ALA A 20 10.59 12.99 5.09
N LYS A 21 11.15 12.47 6.19
CA LYS A 21 10.68 12.76 7.55
C LYS A 21 10.70 14.25 7.86
N SER A 22 11.78 14.94 7.48
CA SER A 22 11.89 16.38 7.69
C SER A 22 10.83 17.14 6.92
N LEU A 23 10.69 16.87 5.61
CA LEU A 23 9.71 17.51 4.73
C LEU A 23 8.27 17.32 5.26
N VAL A 24 7.94 16.09 5.68
CA VAL A 24 6.61 15.80 6.24
C VAL A 24 6.38 16.59 7.52
N LYS A 25 7.34 16.60 8.45
CA LYS A 25 7.17 17.29 9.75
C LYS A 25 7.16 18.81 9.63
N SER A 26 8.00 19.37 8.78
CA SER A 26 8.21 20.81 8.71
C SER A 26 7.24 21.54 7.79
N LYS A 27 6.62 20.83 6.83
CA LYS A 27 5.85 21.45 5.76
C LYS A 27 4.51 20.76 5.51
N VAL A 28 4.53 19.48 5.13
CA VAL A 28 3.31 18.76 4.73
C VAL A 28 2.32 18.61 5.89
N GLY A 29 2.79 18.21 7.07
CA GLY A 29 1.95 18.03 8.25
C GLY A 29 1.22 19.31 8.69
N PRO A 30 1.93 20.46 8.78
CA PRO A 30 1.29 21.76 8.97
C PRO A 30 0.26 22.10 7.88
N ASP A 31 0.59 21.93 6.60
CA ASP A 31 -0.33 22.23 5.49
C ASP A 31 -1.58 21.35 5.55
N PHE A 32 -1.43 20.05 5.84
CA PHE A 32 -2.55 19.13 6.01
C PHE A 32 -3.43 19.52 7.21
N ARG A 33 -2.81 19.85 8.36
CA ARG A 33 -3.52 20.30 9.56
C ARG A 33 -4.31 21.57 9.28
N ASP A 34 -3.69 22.54 8.62
CA ASP A 34 -4.32 23.82 8.31
C ASP A 34 -5.44 23.62 7.26
N GLY A 35 -5.28 22.69 6.31
CA GLY A 35 -6.33 22.25 5.40
C GLY A 35 -7.54 21.63 6.12
N PHE A 36 -7.28 20.72 7.07
CA PHE A 36 -8.32 20.07 7.87
C PHE A 36 -9.11 21.07 8.72
N TRP A 37 -8.41 22.00 9.38
CA TRP A 37 -9.04 23.03 10.24
C TRP A 37 -9.48 24.29 9.49
N ARG A 38 -9.26 24.36 8.17
CA ARG A 38 -9.56 25.51 7.31
C ARG A 38 -8.92 26.79 7.83
N GLN A 39 -7.61 26.76 8.00
CA GLN A 39 -6.80 27.86 8.51
C GLN A 39 -5.85 28.40 7.44
N GLY A 40 -5.49 29.69 7.56
CA GLY A 40 -4.55 30.35 6.68
C GLY A 40 -4.98 30.28 5.22
N ARG A 41 -4.14 29.65 4.38
CA ARG A 41 -4.37 29.57 2.93
C ARG A 41 -5.60 28.73 2.53
N PHE A 42 -6.16 27.96 3.45
CA PHE A 42 -7.33 27.11 3.24
C PHE A 42 -8.62 27.72 3.84
N GLU A 43 -8.62 29.01 4.22
CA GLU A 43 -9.79 29.67 4.83
C GLU A 43 -10.93 29.97 3.85
N THR A 44 -10.63 30.17 2.55
CA THR A 44 -11.65 30.59 1.57
C THR A 44 -12.20 29.40 0.77
N THR A 45 -13.51 29.45 0.50
CA THR A 45 -14.30 28.40 -0.18
C THR A 45 -13.86 28.07 -1.60
N GLN A 46 -13.08 28.93 -2.27
CA GLN A 46 -12.48 28.63 -3.58
C GLN A 46 -11.41 27.52 -3.52
N ALA A 47 -10.92 27.16 -2.33
CA ALA A 47 -10.00 26.04 -2.13
C ALA A 47 -10.70 24.67 -1.94
N PHE A 48 -12.03 24.60 -2.06
CA PHE A 48 -12.78 23.35 -1.81
C PHE A 48 -13.89 23.11 -2.83
N GLU A 49 -13.68 23.48 -4.10
CA GLU A 49 -14.40 22.77 -5.16
C GLU A 49 -13.91 21.31 -5.13
N PHE A 50 -14.73 20.46 -4.54
CA PHE A 50 -14.55 19.01 -4.57
C PHE A 50 -14.75 18.57 -6.01
N GLU A 51 -13.73 17.93 -6.58
CA GLU A 51 -13.83 17.34 -7.90
C GLU A 51 -14.07 15.83 -7.73
N GLU A 52 -15.17 15.34 -8.30
CA GLU A 52 -15.41 13.91 -8.46
C GLU A 52 -14.49 13.36 -9.54
N LYS A 53 -13.60 12.42 -9.19
CA LYS A 53 -12.85 11.66 -10.19
C LYS A 53 -13.81 10.65 -10.82
N GLY A 54 -14.02 10.77 -12.14
CA GLY A 54 -14.87 9.85 -12.91
C GLY A 54 -16.36 9.85 -12.53
N GLY A 55 -16.87 10.90 -11.87
CA GLY A 55 -18.28 10.98 -11.43
C GLY A 55 -18.62 10.09 -10.23
N ASN A 56 -17.61 9.66 -9.47
CA ASN A 56 -17.78 8.90 -8.24
C ASN A 56 -17.46 9.79 -7.04
N ILE A 57 -18.46 10.14 -6.24
CA ILE A 57 -18.28 10.91 -5.00
C ILE A 57 -17.39 10.19 -3.96
N SER A 58 -17.15 8.89 -4.14
CA SER A 58 -16.24 8.10 -3.31
C SER A 58 -14.79 8.16 -3.76
N ASP A 59 -14.52 8.74 -4.94
CA ASP A 59 -13.19 8.97 -5.51
C ASP A 59 -13.04 10.49 -5.70
N CYS A 60 -12.54 11.15 -4.65
CA CYS A 60 -12.56 12.59 -4.56
C CYS A 60 -11.22 13.19 -4.27
N VAL A 61 -10.98 14.37 -4.85
CA VAL A 61 -9.77 15.15 -4.61
C VAL A 61 -10.13 16.50 -3.99
N THR A 62 -9.37 16.90 -2.98
CA THR A 62 -9.46 18.23 -2.37
C THR A 62 -8.28 19.10 -2.83
N ALA A 63 -8.36 20.41 -2.63
CA ALA A 63 -7.20 21.26 -2.92
C ALA A 63 -6.00 20.98 -1.97
N VAL A 64 -6.24 20.32 -0.83
CA VAL A 64 -5.16 19.90 0.07
C VAL A 64 -4.31 18.82 -0.59
N ASP A 65 -4.93 17.83 -1.25
CA ASP A 65 -4.24 16.77 -2.00
C ASP A 65 -3.31 17.34 -3.06
N LYS A 66 -3.88 18.15 -3.96
CA LYS A 66 -3.15 18.80 -5.06
C LYS A 66 -2.02 19.70 -4.55
N HIS A 67 -2.27 20.45 -3.47
CA HIS A 67 -1.27 21.33 -2.86
C HIS A 67 -0.13 20.54 -2.20
N VAL A 68 -0.46 19.54 -1.39
CA VAL A 68 0.53 18.71 -0.68
C VAL A 68 1.41 17.97 -1.68
N GLU A 69 0.83 17.32 -2.69
CA GLU A 69 1.62 16.60 -3.71
C GLU A 69 2.56 17.55 -4.45
N LYS A 70 2.06 18.72 -4.85
CA LYS A 70 2.88 19.76 -5.49
C LYS A 70 4.05 20.18 -4.61
N GLU A 71 3.81 20.50 -3.35
CA GLU A 71 4.86 20.93 -2.42
C GLU A 71 5.90 19.84 -2.16
N ILE A 72 5.47 18.57 -2.10
CA ILE A 72 6.35 17.41 -2.00
C ILE A 72 7.22 17.31 -3.25
N PHE A 73 6.62 17.34 -4.44
CA PHE A 73 7.35 17.22 -5.70
C PHE A 73 8.31 18.37 -5.96
N GLU A 74 7.93 19.61 -5.64
CA GLU A 74 8.82 20.77 -5.76
C GLU A 74 10.04 20.64 -4.82
N ALA A 75 9.82 20.23 -3.57
CA ALA A 75 10.90 20.01 -2.62
C ALA A 75 11.83 18.88 -3.07
N LEU A 76 11.27 17.77 -3.55
CA LEU A 76 12.04 16.64 -4.03
C LEU A 76 12.79 16.94 -5.32
N ARG A 77 12.19 17.61 -6.31
CA ARG A 77 12.89 18.02 -7.54
C ARG A 77 14.04 18.96 -7.26
N LYS A 78 13.89 19.85 -6.27
CA LYS A 78 14.96 20.76 -5.84
C LYS A 78 16.12 20.00 -5.20
N GLN A 79 15.82 19.02 -4.35
CA GLN A 79 16.84 18.27 -3.62
C GLN A 79 17.47 17.15 -4.46
N TYR A 80 16.68 16.53 -5.34
CA TYR A 80 17.04 15.36 -6.14
C TYR A 80 16.56 15.51 -7.61
N PRO A 81 17.23 16.36 -8.41
CA PRO A 81 16.76 16.70 -9.77
C PRO A 81 16.70 15.53 -10.76
N GLY A 82 17.46 14.46 -10.51
CA GLY A 82 17.49 13.26 -11.36
C GLY A 82 16.53 12.14 -10.94
N HIS A 83 15.76 12.33 -9.87
CA HIS A 83 14.81 11.33 -9.40
C HIS A 83 13.47 11.43 -10.13
N LYS A 84 12.75 10.32 -10.22
CA LYS A 84 11.41 10.24 -10.79
C LYS A 84 10.33 10.27 -9.70
N PHE A 85 9.09 10.49 -10.11
CA PHE A 85 7.95 10.69 -9.20
C PHE A 85 6.74 9.93 -9.70
N VAL A 86 6.04 9.26 -8.80
CA VAL A 86 4.71 8.69 -8.98
C VAL A 86 3.83 9.30 -7.90
N GLY A 87 2.82 10.07 -8.29
CA GLY A 87 1.88 10.70 -7.37
C GLY A 87 0.46 10.33 -7.73
N GLU A 88 -0.40 10.13 -6.75
CA GLU A 88 -1.82 9.85 -6.98
C GLU A 88 -2.46 10.90 -7.89
N GLU A 89 -2.30 12.19 -7.57
CA GLU A 89 -3.02 13.27 -8.23
C GLU A 89 -2.45 13.58 -9.60
N THR A 90 -1.12 13.54 -9.74
CA THR A 90 -0.45 13.67 -11.04
C THR A 90 -0.82 12.52 -11.97
N THR A 91 -0.85 11.27 -11.46
CA THR A 91 -1.22 10.11 -12.29
C THR A 91 -2.71 10.14 -12.65
N ALA A 92 -3.58 10.54 -11.72
CA ALA A 92 -5.00 10.73 -11.99
C ALA A 92 -5.23 11.79 -13.08
N ALA A 93 -4.48 12.91 -13.05
CA ALA A 93 -4.61 13.99 -14.03
C ALA A 93 -4.14 13.60 -15.45
N THR A 94 -3.14 12.72 -15.60
CA THR A 94 -2.61 12.30 -16.91
C THR A 94 -3.30 11.06 -17.49
N SER A 95 -4.18 10.40 -16.74
CA SER A 95 -4.92 9.18 -17.15
C SER A 95 -5.67 9.31 -18.48
N GLY A 96 -6.04 10.52 -18.89
CA GLY A 96 -6.78 10.79 -20.13
C GLY A 96 -5.90 10.92 -21.39
N ASP A 97 -4.60 11.15 -21.21
CA ASP A 97 -3.67 11.52 -22.29
C ASP A 97 -2.85 10.32 -22.81
N GLY A 98 -3.03 9.13 -22.23
CA GLY A 98 -2.32 7.91 -22.61
C GLY A 98 -0.84 7.87 -22.21
N GLU A 99 -0.34 8.86 -21.47
CA GLU A 99 0.98 8.82 -20.84
C GLU A 99 0.92 7.96 -19.58
N MET A 100 1.35 6.71 -19.72
CA MET A 100 1.52 5.80 -18.58
C MET A 100 2.90 6.03 -17.96
N PHE A 101 2.96 6.05 -16.62
CA PHE A 101 4.24 6.12 -15.92
C PHE A 101 5.07 4.89 -16.29
N VAL A 102 6.28 5.12 -16.82
CA VAL A 102 7.23 4.06 -17.18
C VAL A 102 8.19 3.83 -16.03
N VAL A 103 8.14 2.63 -15.48
CA VAL A 103 9.05 2.19 -14.43
C VAL A 103 10.46 2.04 -14.99
N THR A 104 11.43 2.64 -14.31
CA THR A 104 12.83 2.56 -14.71
C THR A 104 13.73 2.36 -13.48
N ASP A 105 15.04 2.23 -13.71
CA ASP A 105 16.02 1.97 -12.66
C ASP A 105 16.42 3.22 -11.85
N GLU A 106 15.99 4.40 -12.27
CA GLU A 106 16.23 5.67 -11.58
C GLU A 106 15.46 5.72 -10.24
N PRO A 107 16.05 6.29 -9.17
CA PRO A 107 15.37 6.45 -7.90
C PRO A 107 14.03 7.16 -8.08
N THR A 108 12.96 6.51 -7.60
CA THR A 108 11.58 6.96 -7.82
C THR A 108 10.88 7.16 -6.49
N TRP A 109 10.30 8.34 -6.29
CA TRP A 109 9.48 8.66 -5.13
C TRP A 109 8.02 8.38 -5.42
N ILE A 110 7.39 7.54 -4.61
CA ILE A 110 5.97 7.20 -4.70
C ILE A 110 5.24 7.94 -3.58
N VAL A 111 4.26 8.76 -3.93
CA VAL A 111 3.60 9.69 -3.02
C VAL A 111 2.08 9.55 -3.13
N ASP A 112 1.46 9.34 -1.98
CA ASP A 112 0.03 9.53 -1.74
C ASP A 112 -0.09 10.75 -0.80
N PRO A 113 -0.65 11.88 -1.25
CA PRO A 113 -0.75 13.08 -0.43
C PRO A 113 -1.78 12.96 0.69
N VAL A 114 -2.89 12.22 0.48
CA VAL A 114 -3.92 11.93 1.48
C VAL A 114 -4.58 10.58 1.19
N ALA A 115 -4.17 9.56 1.93
CA ALA A 115 -4.74 8.23 1.80
C ALA A 115 -6.10 8.13 2.51
N ILE A 116 -7.22 8.48 1.86
CA ILE A 116 -8.58 8.15 2.35
C ILE A 116 -9.33 7.42 1.23
N ASN A 117 -9.37 6.09 1.31
CA ASN A 117 -10.04 5.23 0.35
C ASN A 117 -11.33 4.63 0.94
N HIS A 118 -12.43 4.73 0.18
CA HIS A 118 -13.71 4.14 0.56
C HIS A 118 -13.81 2.66 0.12
N ARG A 119 -13.51 1.73 1.04
CA ARG A 119 -13.40 0.27 0.78
C ARG A 119 -14.72 -0.51 0.83
N PHE A 120 -15.84 0.08 0.42
CA PHE A 120 -17.17 -0.50 0.62
C PHE A 120 -17.45 -1.75 -0.25
N ASP A 121 -16.82 -1.86 -1.42
CA ASP A 121 -17.04 -2.97 -2.35
C ASP A 121 -16.23 -4.23 -2.00
N THR A 122 -15.01 -4.07 -1.47
CA THR A 122 -14.24 -5.15 -0.82
C THR A 122 -15.01 -5.74 0.36
N PHE A 123 -15.65 -4.88 1.16
CA PHE A 123 -16.49 -5.28 2.31
C PHE A 123 -17.73 -6.10 1.92
N LYS A 124 -18.48 -5.67 0.89
CA LYS A 124 -19.64 -6.44 0.42
C LYS A 124 -19.23 -7.86 0.03
N ARG A 125 -18.13 -8.00 -0.71
CA ARG A 125 -17.72 -9.30 -1.28
C ARG A 125 -17.12 -10.27 -0.25
N LEU A 126 -16.41 -9.76 0.76
CA LEU A 126 -15.89 -10.59 1.86
C LEU A 126 -16.98 -11.11 2.82
N LEU A 127 -18.13 -10.42 2.91
CA LEU A 127 -19.23 -10.77 3.82
C LEU A 127 -20.46 -11.36 3.13
N THR A 128 -20.64 -11.18 1.83
CA THR A 128 -21.74 -11.79 1.07
C THR A 128 -21.23 -13.00 0.32
N ASN A 129 -21.61 -14.17 0.81
CA ASN A 129 -21.40 -15.44 0.14
C ASN A 129 -22.34 -15.52 -1.08
N ASN A 130 -21.85 -15.20 -2.29
CA ASN A 130 -22.66 -15.33 -3.52
C ASN A 130 -22.49 -16.69 -4.21
N ASN A 131 -22.13 -17.73 -3.44
CA ASN A 131 -22.11 -19.11 -3.90
C ASN A 131 -23.43 -19.80 -3.51
N ASN A 132 -24.42 -19.75 -4.40
CA ASN A 132 -25.66 -20.53 -4.30
C ASN A 132 -25.46 -22.06 -4.53
N ASN A 133 -24.27 -22.62 -4.29
CA ASN A 133 -23.97 -24.03 -4.62
C ASN A 133 -23.09 -24.73 -3.56
N SER A 134 -23.56 -24.84 -2.32
CA SER A 134 -23.03 -25.83 -1.38
C SER A 134 -24.17 -26.54 -0.66
N GLN A 135 -24.46 -27.78 -1.08
CA GLN A 135 -25.42 -28.68 -0.42
C GLN A 135 -24.79 -29.55 0.69
N ASP A 136 -23.52 -29.36 1.04
CA ASP A 136 -22.89 -30.06 2.16
C ASP A 136 -22.48 -29.06 3.25
N GLY A 137 -23.20 -29.11 4.38
CA GLY A 137 -22.99 -28.24 5.53
C GLY A 137 -21.69 -28.48 6.31
N SER A 138 -20.53 -28.48 5.66
CA SER A 138 -19.21 -28.59 6.27
C SER A 138 -18.22 -27.56 5.70
N GLY A 139 -18.51 -26.27 5.92
CA GLY A 139 -17.60 -25.17 5.56
C GLY A 139 -17.45 -24.22 6.73
N GLY A 140 -16.61 -24.58 7.70
CA GLY A 140 -16.16 -23.63 8.73
C GLY A 140 -15.29 -22.56 8.07
N GLY A 141 -15.81 -21.35 7.92
CA GLY A 141 -15.02 -20.20 7.46
C GLY A 141 -13.85 -19.92 8.39
N PRO A 142 -12.79 -19.22 7.93
CA PRO A 142 -11.63 -18.94 8.76
C PRO A 142 -12.10 -18.20 10.00
N CYS A 143 -11.70 -18.69 11.18
CA CYS A 143 -11.97 -18.07 12.48
C CYS A 143 -11.22 -16.72 12.59
N VAL A 144 -11.65 -15.72 11.83
CA VAL A 144 -11.21 -14.33 11.97
C VAL A 144 -12.01 -13.75 13.13
N GLN A 145 -11.34 -13.52 14.25
CA GLN A 145 -12.01 -13.03 15.47
C GLN A 145 -12.59 -11.61 15.28
N ASN A 146 -11.99 -10.80 14.41
CA ASN A 146 -12.38 -9.42 14.16
C ASN A 146 -11.85 -8.90 12.81
N LEU A 147 -12.66 -8.10 12.11
CA LEU A 147 -12.25 -7.29 10.96
C LEU A 147 -12.15 -5.81 11.37
N ARG A 148 -11.16 -5.08 10.84
CA ARG A 148 -10.96 -3.64 11.06
C ARG A 148 -10.63 -2.98 9.73
N ILE A 149 -11.16 -1.77 9.51
CA ILE A 149 -10.90 -0.95 8.32
C ILE A 149 -10.63 0.47 8.83
N LEU A 150 -9.42 0.99 8.64
CA LEU A 150 -9.05 2.32 9.11
C LEU A 150 -9.20 3.40 8.01
N GLY A 151 -9.65 3.00 6.81
CA GLY A 151 -9.94 3.90 5.69
C GLY A 151 -8.77 4.17 4.76
N ALA A 152 -7.62 3.50 4.95
CA ALA A 152 -6.42 3.67 4.11
C ALA A 152 -5.56 2.39 4.12
N ALA A 153 -4.80 2.11 3.05
CA ALA A 153 -3.97 0.90 2.94
C ALA A 153 -2.71 0.97 3.80
N ALA A 154 -1.94 2.07 3.72
CA ALA A 154 -0.71 2.23 4.48
C ALA A 154 -0.90 2.10 6.01
N PRO A 155 -1.89 2.75 6.66
CA PRO A 155 -2.16 2.54 8.08
C PRO A 155 -2.55 1.10 8.43
N ASP A 156 -3.39 0.43 7.64
CA ASP A 156 -3.76 -0.97 7.91
C ASP A 156 -2.52 -1.88 7.89
N LEU A 157 -1.60 -1.65 6.94
CA LEU A 157 -0.31 -2.34 6.88
C LEU A 157 0.58 -2.05 8.09
N VAL A 158 0.54 -0.84 8.66
CA VAL A 158 1.23 -0.54 9.93
C VAL A 158 0.68 -1.38 11.09
N TYR A 159 -0.64 -1.64 11.11
CA TYR A 159 -1.24 -2.52 12.11
C TYR A 159 -0.79 -3.97 11.94
N VAL A 160 -0.58 -4.43 10.71
CA VAL A 160 0.04 -5.73 10.44
C VAL A 160 1.51 -5.74 10.87
N ALA A 161 2.29 -4.73 10.49
CA ALA A 161 3.70 -4.61 10.82
C ALA A 161 3.96 -4.62 12.33
N ARG A 162 3.11 -3.93 13.11
CA ARG A 162 3.19 -3.89 14.58
C ARG A 162 2.61 -5.13 15.28
N GLY A 163 2.02 -6.07 14.52
CA GLY A 163 1.40 -7.29 15.04
C GLY A 163 0.04 -7.10 15.72
N ALA A 164 -0.64 -5.96 15.50
CA ALA A 164 -1.99 -5.71 16.01
C ALA A 164 -3.09 -6.24 15.09
N ALA A 165 -2.75 -6.51 13.83
CA ALA A 165 -3.54 -7.28 12.89
C ALA A 165 -2.69 -8.46 12.38
N ASP A 166 -3.32 -9.61 12.16
CA ASP A 166 -2.61 -10.79 11.67
C ASP A 166 -2.40 -10.73 10.14
N LEU A 167 -3.43 -10.28 9.42
CA LEU A 167 -3.51 -10.29 7.96
C LEU A 167 -4.08 -8.98 7.42
N TYR A 168 -3.67 -8.65 6.21
CA TYR A 168 -4.26 -7.59 5.38
C TYR A 168 -4.47 -8.14 3.97
N TRP A 169 -5.58 -7.73 3.34
CA TRP A 169 -5.85 -7.98 1.93
C TRP A 169 -6.60 -6.79 1.37
N GLU A 170 -6.19 -6.34 0.19
CA GLU A 170 -6.89 -5.32 -0.55
C GLU A 170 -6.78 -5.57 -2.05
N GLY A 171 -7.92 -5.44 -2.73
CA GLY A 171 -8.00 -5.40 -4.18
C GLY A 171 -8.42 -4.01 -4.65
N GLY A 172 -7.82 -3.57 -5.74
CA GLY A 172 -7.92 -2.23 -6.29
C GLY A 172 -6.95 -1.16 -5.75
N PRO A 173 -5.94 -1.39 -4.88
CA PRO A 173 -5.07 -0.31 -4.47
C PRO A 173 -4.01 0.00 -5.54
N HIS A 174 -3.62 1.25 -5.61
CA HIS A 174 -2.45 1.72 -6.37
C HIS A 174 -1.19 1.59 -5.53
N VAL A 175 -0.03 1.61 -6.19
CA VAL A 175 1.26 1.45 -5.53
C VAL A 175 1.49 2.50 -4.43
N TRP A 176 0.96 3.72 -4.61
CA TRP A 176 1.08 4.80 -3.62
C TRP A 176 0.30 4.54 -2.34
N ASP A 177 -0.80 3.77 -2.40
CA ASP A 177 -1.60 3.42 -1.23
C ASP A 177 -0.83 2.51 -0.24
N PHE A 178 0.00 1.60 -0.75
CA PHE A 178 0.58 0.51 0.05
C PHE A 178 2.11 0.47 0.10
N ALA A 179 2.84 1.14 -0.79
CA ALA A 179 4.30 1.00 -0.89
C ALA A 179 5.02 1.31 0.43
N ALA A 180 4.64 2.40 1.11
CA ALA A 180 5.23 2.77 2.40
C ALA A 180 4.91 1.73 3.49
N GLY A 181 3.67 1.23 3.54
CA GLY A 181 3.26 0.21 4.50
C GLY A 181 3.92 -1.14 4.27
N MET A 182 4.12 -1.53 3.00
CA MET A 182 4.80 -2.76 2.60
C MET A 182 6.22 -2.81 3.17
N VAL A 183 6.99 -1.72 3.06
CA VAL A 183 8.36 -1.66 3.62
C VAL A 183 8.33 -1.93 5.12
N LEU A 184 7.39 -1.33 5.86
CA LEU A 184 7.29 -1.54 7.31
C LEU A 184 6.96 -2.99 7.68
N VAL A 185 6.08 -3.65 6.91
CA VAL A 185 5.77 -5.07 7.12
C VAL A 185 7.00 -5.94 6.84
N LEU A 186 7.74 -5.66 5.77
CA LEU A 186 8.92 -6.44 5.41
C LEU A 186 10.03 -6.28 6.47
N GLU A 187 10.32 -5.04 6.88
CA GLU A 187 11.32 -4.73 7.91
C GLU A 187 10.94 -5.27 9.29
N SER A 188 9.65 -5.43 9.60
CA SER A 188 9.20 -6.06 10.83
C SER A 188 9.27 -7.59 10.82
N GLY A 189 9.71 -8.21 9.71
CA GLY A 189 9.77 -9.66 9.53
C GLY A 189 8.46 -10.29 9.05
N GLY A 190 7.47 -9.49 8.68
CA GLY A 190 6.26 -9.92 7.98
C GLY A 190 6.53 -10.39 6.55
N MET A 191 5.45 -10.62 5.81
CA MET A 191 5.49 -10.93 4.39
C MET A 191 4.38 -10.20 3.65
N VAL A 192 4.63 -9.88 2.39
CA VAL A 192 3.68 -9.25 1.49
C VAL A 192 3.60 -10.08 0.21
N TYR A 193 2.41 -10.19 -0.36
CA TYR A 193 2.07 -11.05 -1.50
C TYR A 193 1.20 -10.24 -2.48
N ASP A 194 1.39 -10.43 -3.77
CA ASP A 194 0.45 -9.93 -4.78
C ASP A 194 -0.74 -10.89 -4.99
N GLY A 195 -1.74 -10.50 -5.80
CA GLY A 195 -3.01 -11.20 -5.94
C GLY A 195 -3.00 -12.62 -6.47
N LYS A 196 -1.90 -13.09 -7.07
CA LYS A 196 -1.78 -14.51 -7.39
C LYS A 196 -1.19 -15.32 -6.22
N GLY A 197 -0.81 -14.66 -5.13
CA GLY A 197 -0.12 -15.23 -3.98
C GLY A 197 1.39 -15.39 -4.16
N TRP A 198 2.04 -14.60 -5.01
CA TRP A 198 3.44 -14.82 -5.41
C TRP A 198 4.38 -13.95 -4.59
N TRP A 199 4.46 -14.28 -3.32
CA TRP A 199 5.73 -14.30 -2.60
C TRP A 199 5.77 -15.65 -1.88
N ASN A 200 6.83 -16.45 -2.08
CA ASN A 200 7.00 -17.80 -1.49
C ASN A 200 6.01 -18.93 -1.88
N SER A 201 5.64 -19.09 -3.15
CA SER A 201 5.55 -20.46 -3.68
C SER A 201 6.91 -20.82 -4.27
N PRO A 202 7.65 -21.78 -3.72
CA PRO A 202 8.85 -22.29 -4.38
C PRO A 202 8.40 -22.92 -5.70
N SER A 203 8.50 -22.17 -6.79
CA SER A 203 8.71 -22.77 -8.10
C SER A 203 10.16 -23.23 -8.18
N GLU A 204 10.45 -24.19 -9.06
CA GLU A 204 11.82 -24.67 -9.33
C GLU A 204 12.80 -23.52 -9.66
N GLU A 205 12.31 -22.33 -9.99
CA GLU A 205 13.05 -21.12 -10.37
C GLU A 205 13.43 -20.16 -9.20
N GLY A 206 13.03 -20.45 -7.96
CA GLY A 206 13.35 -19.62 -6.79
C GLY A 206 12.36 -18.49 -6.47
N LEU A 207 12.78 -17.54 -5.62
CA LEU A 207 11.95 -16.46 -5.07
C LEU A 207 11.64 -15.39 -6.14
N LYS A 208 10.37 -15.17 -6.48
CA LYS A 208 9.94 -14.07 -7.36
C LYS A 208 9.58 -12.83 -6.54
N PRO A 209 10.05 -11.62 -6.89
CA PRO A 209 9.72 -10.38 -6.19
C PRO A 209 8.21 -10.07 -6.25
N VAL A 210 7.69 -9.45 -5.20
CA VAL A 210 6.32 -8.91 -5.18
C VAL A 210 6.15 -7.96 -6.36
N ASN A 211 5.14 -8.17 -7.19
CA ASN A 211 4.78 -7.21 -8.21
C ASN A 211 4.05 -6.02 -7.56
N ILE A 212 4.78 -4.94 -7.28
CA ILE A 212 4.24 -3.71 -6.68
C ILE A 212 3.24 -2.97 -7.60
N TRP A 213 3.10 -3.40 -8.85
CA TRP A 213 2.12 -2.88 -9.78
C TRP A 213 0.82 -3.67 -9.76
N SER A 214 0.78 -4.79 -9.04
CA SER A 214 -0.42 -5.59 -8.86
C SER A 214 -1.53 -4.78 -8.19
N ARG A 215 -2.74 -4.88 -8.75
CA ARG A 215 -3.98 -4.31 -8.18
C ARG A 215 -4.53 -5.12 -7.01
N THR A 216 -3.75 -6.03 -6.46
CA THR A 216 -4.16 -6.92 -5.38
C THR A 216 -2.94 -7.21 -4.54
N ILE A 217 -3.09 -6.98 -3.24
CA ILE A 217 -2.00 -7.04 -2.28
C ILE A 217 -2.52 -7.73 -1.01
N SER A 218 -1.67 -8.57 -0.41
CA SER A 218 -1.92 -9.21 0.87
C SER A 218 -0.69 -9.07 1.74
N ALA A 219 -0.88 -9.01 3.06
CA ALA A 219 0.23 -9.01 4.00
C ALA A 219 -0.08 -9.87 5.22
N VAL A 220 0.97 -10.40 5.83
CA VAL A 220 0.91 -11.13 7.10
C VAL A 220 2.02 -10.64 8.00
N ARG A 221 1.70 -10.49 9.28
CA ARG A 221 2.66 -10.05 10.29
C ARG A 221 3.78 -11.07 10.50
N TYR A 222 4.81 -10.66 11.22
CA TYR A 222 5.80 -11.59 11.77
C TYR A 222 5.13 -12.68 12.63
N ILE A 223 5.56 -13.92 12.43
CA ILE A 223 5.19 -15.07 13.27
C ILE A 223 6.50 -15.71 13.74
N PRO A 224 6.73 -15.85 15.06
CA PRO A 224 7.95 -16.47 15.56
C PRO A 224 8.03 -17.94 15.18
N SER A 225 9.26 -18.46 15.02
CA SER A 225 9.52 -19.88 14.84
C SER A 225 8.83 -20.73 15.92
N SER A 226 8.23 -21.84 15.52
CA SER A 226 7.67 -22.84 16.43
C SER A 226 8.71 -23.85 16.92
N ASN A 227 9.94 -23.79 16.41
CA ASN A 227 11.02 -24.69 16.82
C ASN A 227 11.52 -24.30 18.21
N GLN A 228 11.61 -25.27 19.11
CA GLN A 228 12.06 -25.04 20.48
C GLN A 228 13.50 -24.48 20.55
N GLN A 229 14.35 -24.80 19.57
CA GLN A 229 15.73 -24.29 19.47
C GLN A 229 15.80 -22.81 19.08
N ASP A 230 14.74 -22.26 18.48
CA ASP A 230 14.65 -20.88 18.02
C ASP A 230 13.83 -20.01 18.98
N TYR A 231 13.42 -20.55 20.14
CA TYR A 231 12.56 -19.85 21.07
C TYR A 231 13.24 -18.59 21.62
N GLY A 232 12.64 -17.42 21.34
CA GLY A 232 13.18 -16.11 21.71
C GLY A 232 14.11 -15.47 20.65
N ASP A 233 14.44 -16.19 19.58
CA ASP A 233 15.19 -15.63 18.45
C ASP A 233 14.24 -14.88 17.50
N LEU A 234 14.20 -13.55 17.65
CA LEU A 234 13.35 -12.68 16.83
C LEU A 234 13.80 -12.57 15.37
N THR A 235 14.97 -13.11 15.02
CA THR A 235 15.48 -13.11 13.64
C THR A 235 14.93 -14.26 12.80
N LYS A 236 14.20 -15.20 13.42
CA LYS A 236 13.71 -16.43 12.79
C LYS A 236 12.18 -16.46 12.67
N PRO A 237 11.62 -15.92 11.57
CA PRO A 237 10.21 -16.02 11.29
C PRO A 237 9.79 -17.42 10.83
N ASN A 238 8.61 -17.85 11.25
CA ASN A 238 7.92 -19.03 10.73
C ASN A 238 7.27 -18.72 9.37
N ARG A 239 8.10 -18.80 8.31
CA ARG A 239 7.67 -18.53 6.92
C ARG A 239 6.59 -19.49 6.44
N GLU A 240 6.64 -20.76 6.86
CA GLU A 240 5.64 -21.76 6.50
C GLU A 240 4.25 -21.36 7.02
N LYS A 241 4.16 -20.95 8.29
CA LYS A 241 2.89 -20.52 8.88
C LYS A 241 2.36 -19.22 8.27
N GLN A 242 3.26 -18.28 7.95
CA GLN A 242 2.91 -17.05 7.23
C GLN A 242 2.31 -17.37 5.86
N ASN A 243 2.90 -18.30 5.11
CA ASN A 243 2.40 -18.76 3.81
C ASN A 243 1.05 -19.47 3.94
N GLU A 244 0.88 -20.35 4.93
CA GLU A 244 -0.36 -21.08 5.17
C GLU A 244 -1.53 -20.12 5.40
N LEU A 245 -1.37 -19.14 6.29
CA LEU A 245 -2.41 -18.16 6.61
C LEU A 245 -2.83 -17.33 5.39
N VAL A 246 -1.86 -16.89 4.59
CA VAL A 246 -2.16 -16.12 3.37
C VAL A 246 -2.80 -17.00 2.31
N ARG A 247 -2.39 -18.26 2.16
CA ARG A 247 -3.05 -19.20 1.24
C ARG A 247 -4.51 -19.41 1.61
N GLU A 248 -4.82 -19.59 2.90
CA GLU A 248 -6.21 -19.69 3.34
C GLU A 248 -6.99 -18.42 3.02
N LEU A 249 -6.42 -17.24 3.29
CA LEU A 249 -7.03 -15.97 2.90
C LEU A 249 -7.31 -15.90 1.40
N LEU A 250 -6.30 -16.21 0.57
CA LEU A 250 -6.37 -16.14 -0.89
C LEU A 250 -7.42 -17.07 -1.48
N LYS A 251 -7.65 -18.26 -0.92
CA LYS A 251 -8.74 -19.15 -1.36
C LYS A 251 -10.11 -18.45 -1.34
N HIS A 252 -10.33 -17.54 -0.37
CA HIS A 252 -11.60 -16.84 -0.22
C HIS A 252 -11.76 -15.61 -1.12
N VAL A 253 -10.66 -15.12 -1.70
CA VAL A 253 -10.63 -13.89 -2.50
C VAL A 253 -10.08 -14.12 -3.91
N SER A 254 -9.75 -15.36 -4.26
CA SER A 254 -9.14 -15.73 -5.55
C SER A 254 -10.03 -15.44 -6.77
N ASP A 255 -11.35 -15.41 -6.57
CA ASP A 255 -12.31 -15.06 -7.63
C ASP A 255 -12.56 -13.54 -7.73
N ILE A 256 -11.91 -12.73 -6.88
CA ILE A 256 -12.07 -11.28 -6.88
C ILE A 256 -10.96 -10.66 -7.74
N ASP A 257 -11.30 -10.44 -9.02
CA ASP A 257 -10.44 -9.72 -9.95
C ASP A 257 -10.67 -8.20 -9.89
N TYR A 258 -9.59 -7.45 -10.01
CA TYR A 258 -9.59 -5.99 -10.11
C TYR A 258 -8.82 -5.60 -11.37
N PRO A 259 -9.52 -5.22 -12.45
CA PRO A 259 -8.85 -4.89 -13.70
C PRO A 259 -7.91 -3.70 -13.49
N HIS A 260 -6.76 -3.75 -14.16
CA HIS A 260 -5.93 -2.55 -14.29
C HIS A 260 -6.76 -1.46 -14.96
N ASP A 261 -6.74 -0.27 -14.38
CA ASP A 261 -7.38 0.93 -14.92
C ASP A 261 -6.56 1.58 -16.05
N GLY A 262 -5.44 0.96 -16.44
CA GLY A 262 -4.58 1.41 -17.53
C GLY A 262 -3.78 2.67 -17.23
N ARG A 263 -3.60 3.03 -15.95
CA ARG A 263 -2.91 4.28 -15.57
C ARG A 263 -1.39 4.13 -15.39
N ILE A 264 -0.86 2.91 -15.32
CA ILE A 264 0.56 2.62 -15.08
C ILE A 264 1.00 1.40 -15.91
N LEU A 265 2.16 1.47 -16.58
CA LEU A 265 2.79 0.37 -17.36
C LEU A 265 4.03 -0.20 -16.69
#